data_AF-A0A9Q0GQ36-F1
#
_entry.id   AF-A0A9Q0GQ36-F1
#
_cell.length_a   1.000
_cell.length_b   1.000
_cell.length_c   1.000
_cell.angle_alpha   90.00
_cell.angle_beta   90.00
_cell.angle_gamma   90.00
#
_symmetry.space_group_name_H-M   'P 1'
#
loop_
_entity.id
_entity.type
_entity.pdbx_description
1 polymer ?
#
loop_
_entity_poly.entity_id
_entity_poly.type
_entity_poly.pdbx_seq_one_letter_code
_entity_poly.pdbx_strand_id
1 'polypeptide(L)'
;MDMGNGLLILLLVAPAVYAVEYTVGGSSGWNLGVNYSTWVSGKTFYVGDKLLFNYGSTHAVDIVSSNDYSNCVTSSPLKSYSNGSNTITLNSTGTMYFICPIAFHCAQEMKLAVAVSATSSTPETPTTPSSSKPPSSTGTPSTTTTMSPSPPSVAAGNLCNINAVVLGLGVFLLYVLMG
;
A
#
# COMPACT_ATOMS: atom_id res chain seq x y z
N MET A 1 -52.40 13.66 16.46
CA MET A 1 -51.19 12.93 16.85
C MET A 1 -50.40 12.75 15.56
N ASP A 2 -49.36 13.54 15.44
CA ASP A 2 -48.53 13.67 14.25
C ASP A 2 -47.70 12.38 14.08
N MET A 3 -47.94 11.64 12.98
CA MET A 3 -47.16 10.45 12.65
C MET A 3 -45.77 10.91 12.23
N GLY A 4 -44.87 10.97 13.23
CA GLY A 4 -43.50 11.40 13.11
C GLY A 4 -42.81 10.83 11.87
N ASN A 5 -42.38 11.76 11.02
CA ASN A 5 -41.54 11.55 9.86
C ASN A 5 -40.14 11.11 10.35
N GLY A 6 -40.01 9.83 10.72
CA GLY A 6 -38.76 9.20 11.10
C GLY A 6 -37.87 9.01 9.88
N LEU A 7 -37.23 10.09 9.40
CA LEU A 7 -36.16 10.00 8.42
C LEU A 7 -34.92 9.40 9.10
N LEU A 8 -34.83 8.06 9.08
CA LEU A 8 -33.62 7.32 9.41
C LEU A 8 -32.52 7.66 8.40
N ILE A 9 -31.65 8.61 8.73
CA ILE A 9 -30.38 8.80 8.00
C ILE A 9 -29.45 7.67 8.45
N LEU A 10 -29.48 6.56 7.72
CA LEU A 10 -28.44 5.53 7.83
C LEU A 10 -27.14 6.10 7.27
N LEU A 11 -26.27 6.63 8.14
CA LEU A 11 -24.89 6.98 7.78
C LEU A 11 -24.16 5.67 7.41
N LEU A 12 -24.10 5.35 6.11
CA LEU A 12 -23.18 4.35 5.59
C LEU A 12 -21.77 4.89 5.78
N VAL A 13 -21.11 4.49 6.87
CA VAL A 13 -19.66 4.64 7.01
C VAL A 13 -19.02 3.62 6.07
N ALA A 14 -18.86 4.01 4.81
CA ALA A 14 -18.06 3.23 3.86
C ALA A 14 -16.57 3.42 4.21
N PRO A 15 -15.77 2.33 4.29
CA PRO A 15 -14.34 2.47 4.41
C PRO A 15 -13.79 3.21 3.18
N ALA A 16 -13.11 4.33 3.41
CA ALA A 16 -12.45 5.05 2.34
C ALA A 16 -11.16 4.31 1.95
N VAL A 17 -11.10 3.84 0.71
CA VAL A 17 -9.89 3.25 0.14
C VAL A 17 -9.10 4.34 -0.55
N TYR A 18 -7.92 4.66 -0.02
CA TYR A 18 -7.01 5.65 -0.61
C TYR A 18 -5.86 4.93 -1.30
N ALA A 19 -5.49 5.41 -2.49
CA ALA A 19 -4.27 4.98 -3.17
C ALA A 19 -3.04 5.49 -2.42
N VAL A 20 -2.06 4.62 -2.20
CA VAL A 20 -0.79 4.94 -1.53
C VAL A 20 0.27 5.27 -2.57
N GLU A 21 1.10 6.28 -2.30
CA GLU A 21 2.32 6.53 -3.06
C GLU A 21 3.54 6.00 -2.33
N TYR A 22 4.36 5.21 -3.03
CA TYR A 22 5.60 4.63 -2.52
C TYR A 22 6.80 5.24 -3.24
N THR A 23 7.70 5.89 -2.49
CA THR A 23 8.99 6.32 -3.02
C THR A 23 9.92 5.13 -3.19
N VAL A 24 10.25 4.81 -4.44
CA VAL A 24 11.12 3.68 -4.80
C VAL A 24 12.52 3.90 -4.26
N GLY A 25 13.04 2.92 -3.51
CA GLY A 25 14.35 2.99 -2.85
C GLY A 25 14.42 3.93 -1.64
N GLY A 26 13.30 4.55 -1.23
CA GLY A 26 13.25 5.47 -0.10
C GLY A 26 14.16 6.69 -0.32
N SER A 27 15.00 7.04 0.67
CA SER A 27 15.94 8.16 0.57
C SER A 27 17.04 7.95 -0.48
N SER A 28 17.35 6.70 -0.83
CA SER A 28 18.34 6.38 -1.86
C SER A 28 17.81 6.56 -3.28
N GLY A 29 16.49 6.61 -3.45
CA GLY A 29 15.83 6.75 -4.76
C GLY A 29 16.07 5.56 -5.69
N TRP A 30 15.83 5.82 -6.98
CA TRP A 30 16.10 4.88 -8.07
C TRP A 30 17.56 5.03 -8.53
N ASN A 31 18.45 4.21 -7.95
CA ASN A 31 19.89 4.25 -8.17
C ASN A 31 20.53 2.84 -8.17
N LEU A 32 21.78 2.76 -8.62
CA LEU A 32 22.63 1.58 -8.48
C LEU A 32 22.99 1.33 -7.00
N GLY A 33 23.23 0.07 -6.65
CA GLY A 33 23.61 -0.33 -5.28
C GLY A 33 22.46 -0.35 -4.28
N VAL A 34 21.23 -0.03 -4.69
CA VAL A 34 20.03 -0.12 -3.86
C VAL A 34 19.48 -1.55 -3.91
N ASN A 35 19.19 -2.13 -2.75
CA ASN A 35 18.57 -3.45 -2.67
C ASN A 35 17.04 -3.34 -2.77
N TYR A 36 16.50 -3.37 -4.00
CA TYR A 36 15.06 -3.24 -4.22
C TYR A 36 14.24 -4.40 -3.67
N SER A 37 14.81 -5.61 -3.56
CA SER A 37 14.16 -6.77 -2.92
C SER A 37 13.87 -6.51 -1.44
N THR A 38 14.81 -5.89 -0.73
CA THR A 38 14.60 -5.46 0.66
C THR A 38 13.59 -4.32 0.71
N TRP A 39 13.65 -3.38 -0.24
CA TRP A 39 12.71 -2.26 -0.30
C TRP A 39 11.26 -2.72 -0.52
N VAL A 40 10.99 -3.74 -1.34
CA VAL A 40 9.62 -4.27 -1.50
C VAL A 40 9.16 -5.13 -0.32
N SER A 41 10.08 -5.63 0.50
CA SER A 41 9.75 -6.54 1.60
C SER A 41 8.77 -5.92 2.59
N GLY A 42 7.74 -6.67 2.98
CA GLY A 42 6.70 -6.22 3.89
C GLY A 42 5.72 -5.18 3.32
N LYS A 43 5.84 -4.82 2.03
CA LYS A 43 4.88 -3.94 1.35
C LYS A 43 3.84 -4.77 0.61
N THR A 44 2.62 -4.25 0.57
CA THR A 44 1.55 -4.77 -0.28
C THR A 44 1.10 -3.65 -1.19
N PHE A 45 1.12 -3.93 -2.49
CA PHE A 45 0.76 -2.97 -3.52
C PHE A 45 -0.61 -3.34 -4.09
N TYR A 46 -1.45 -2.34 -4.26
CA TYR A 46 -2.80 -2.49 -4.81
C TYR A 46 -2.94 -1.75 -6.13
N VAL A 47 -3.93 -2.14 -6.93
CA VAL A 47 -4.32 -1.36 -8.11
C VAL A 47 -4.74 0.05 -7.68
N GLY A 48 -4.16 1.06 -8.32
CA GLY A 48 -4.36 2.48 -8.00
C GLY A 48 -3.21 3.09 -7.20
N ASP A 49 -2.43 2.29 -6.47
CA ASP A 49 -1.21 2.76 -5.81
C ASP A 49 -0.21 3.32 -6.83
N LYS A 50 0.73 4.13 -6.34
CA LYS A 50 1.70 4.85 -7.16
C LYS A 50 3.12 4.53 -6.72
N LEU A 51 4.03 4.44 -7.69
CA LEU A 51 5.46 4.36 -7.47
C LEU A 51 6.11 5.66 -7.92
N LEU A 52 6.73 6.38 -6.97
CA LEU A 52 7.53 7.57 -7.27
C LEU A 52 8.99 7.16 -7.47
N PHE A 53 9.46 7.27 -8.71
CA PHE A 53 10.86 7.07 -9.07
C PHE A 53 11.57 8.42 -9.12
N ASN A 54 12.55 8.63 -8.24
CA ASN A 54 13.43 9.80 -8.25
C ASN A 54 14.85 9.36 -8.60
N TYR A 55 15.47 9.99 -9.59
CA TYR A 55 16.77 9.60 -10.11
C TYR A 55 17.49 10.73 -10.85
N GLY A 56 18.83 10.64 -10.91
CA GLY A 56 19.67 11.58 -11.67
C GLY A 56 19.57 11.39 -13.19
N SER A 57 20.15 12.31 -13.96
CA SER A 57 20.14 12.31 -15.42
C SER A 57 20.84 11.09 -16.07
N THR A 58 21.58 10.32 -15.29
CA THR A 58 22.25 9.08 -15.70
C THR A 58 21.36 7.85 -15.59
N HIS A 59 20.08 8.01 -15.27
CA HIS A 59 19.14 6.92 -15.13
C HIS A 59 17.83 7.23 -15.87
N ALA A 60 17.08 6.16 -16.12
CA ALA A 60 15.73 6.17 -16.65
C ALA A 60 14.97 4.99 -16.04
N VAL A 61 13.67 4.91 -16.30
CA VAL A 61 12.80 3.82 -15.88
C VAL A 61 12.04 3.32 -17.10
N ASP A 62 12.20 2.05 -17.41
CA ASP A 62 11.39 1.35 -18.40
C ASP A 62 10.49 0.33 -17.71
N ILE A 63 9.22 0.29 -18.11
CA ILE A 63 8.30 -0.79 -17.81
C ILE A 63 8.48 -1.85 -18.90
N VAL A 64 8.70 -3.10 -18.50
CA VAL A 64 9.06 -4.18 -19.44
C VAL A 64 8.28 -5.46 -19.17
N SER A 65 8.39 -6.44 -20.06
CA SER A 65 7.87 -7.78 -19.84
C SER A 65 8.70 -8.54 -18.78
N SER A 66 8.14 -9.63 -18.22
CA SER A 66 8.88 -10.50 -17.29
C SER A 66 10.14 -11.10 -17.93
N ASN A 67 10.09 -11.44 -19.23
CA ASN A 67 11.23 -11.97 -19.96
C ASN A 67 12.34 -10.92 -20.09
N ASP A 68 11.97 -9.69 -20.47
CA ASP A 68 12.93 -8.61 -20.67
C ASP A 68 13.53 -8.14 -19.35
N TYR A 69 12.74 -8.14 -18.27
CA TYR A 69 13.23 -7.93 -16.91
C TYR A 69 14.29 -8.96 -16.51
N SER A 70 14.01 -10.24 -16.74
CA SER A 70 14.90 -11.34 -16.33
C SER A 70 16.22 -11.32 -17.10
N ASN A 71 16.18 -10.92 -18.37
CA ASN A 71 17.33 -10.89 -19.26
C ASN A 71 17.94 -9.50 -19.44
N CYS A 72 17.41 -8.48 -18.75
CA CYS A 72 17.79 -7.07 -18.93
C CYS A 72 17.77 -6.59 -20.39
N VAL A 73 16.73 -6.96 -21.14
CA VAL A 73 16.51 -6.51 -22.51
C VAL A 73 15.88 -5.12 -22.49
N THR A 74 16.51 -4.15 -23.15
CA THR A 74 16.10 -2.73 -23.16
C THR A 74 15.57 -2.27 -24.51
N SER A 75 15.55 -3.14 -25.52
CA SER A 75 15.20 -2.79 -26.91
C SER A 75 13.70 -2.67 -27.18
N SER A 76 12.84 -3.11 -26.27
CA SER A 76 11.38 -3.17 -26.49
C SER A 76 10.59 -2.87 -25.21
N PRO A 77 10.76 -1.66 -24.62
CA PRO A 77 10.01 -1.29 -23.44
C PRO A 77 8.52 -1.15 -23.74
N LEU A 78 7.68 -1.52 -22.77
CA LEU A 78 6.24 -1.23 -22.81
C LEU A 78 5.99 0.27 -22.60
N LYS A 79 6.83 0.92 -21.79
CA LYS A 79 6.82 2.36 -21.54
C LYS A 79 8.16 2.83 -20.99
N SER A 80 8.56 4.05 -21.34
CA SER A 80 9.84 4.63 -20.92
C SER A 80 9.67 6.01 -20.28
N TYR A 81 10.54 6.31 -19.32
CA TYR A 81 10.55 7.54 -18.54
C TYR A 81 11.99 8.03 -18.28
N SER A 82 12.30 9.28 -18.62
CA SER A 82 13.66 9.83 -18.54
C SER A 82 13.76 11.24 -17.91
N ASN A 83 12.68 11.72 -17.28
CA ASN A 83 12.59 13.11 -16.77
C ASN A 83 13.16 13.32 -15.35
N GLY A 84 13.90 12.36 -14.79
CA GLY A 84 14.51 12.44 -13.44
C GLY A 84 13.56 12.23 -12.26
N SER A 85 12.25 12.51 -12.42
CA SER A 85 11.23 12.15 -11.44
C SER A 85 9.93 11.76 -12.14
N ASN A 86 9.41 10.56 -11.84
CA ASN A 86 8.19 10.06 -12.47
C ASN A 86 7.34 9.27 -11.47
N THR A 87 6.06 9.63 -11.38
CA THR A 87 5.05 8.87 -10.63
C THR A 87 4.31 7.92 -11.56
N ILE A 88 4.42 6.63 -11.31
CA ILE A 88 3.79 5.57 -12.13
C ILE A 88 2.67 4.91 -11.33
N THR A 89 1.44 4.94 -11.84
CA THR A 89 0.30 4.25 -11.23
C THR A 89 0.34 2.76 -11.55
N LEU A 90 0.11 1.91 -10.55
CA LEU A 90 -0.08 0.47 -10.68
C LEU A 90 -1.51 0.21 -11.16
N ASN A 91 -1.69 -0.08 -12.45
CA ASN A 91 -3.00 -0.04 -13.12
C ASN A 91 -3.65 -1.41 -13.34
N SER A 92 -2.92 -2.49 -13.08
CA SER A 92 -3.42 -3.86 -13.26
C SER A 92 -2.89 -4.77 -12.17
N THR A 93 -3.66 -5.81 -11.86
CA THR A 93 -3.18 -6.90 -11.00
C THR A 93 -2.07 -7.70 -11.68
N GLY A 94 -1.31 -8.45 -10.88
CA GLY A 94 -0.15 -9.21 -11.35
C GLY A 94 1.16 -8.48 -11.09
N THR A 95 2.27 -9.01 -11.63
CA THR A 95 3.59 -8.41 -11.41
C THR A 95 3.92 -7.41 -12.50
N MET A 96 4.22 -6.17 -12.11
CA MET A 96 4.79 -5.15 -12.98
C MET A 96 6.32 -5.14 -12.82
N TYR A 97 7.03 -4.99 -13.94
CA TYR A 97 8.50 -5.05 -13.97
C TYR A 97 9.08 -3.75 -14.49
N PHE A 98 10.09 -3.27 -13.78
CA PHE A 98 10.76 -2.00 -14.03
C PHE A 98 12.27 -2.23 -14.12
N ILE A 99 12.93 -1.61 -15.10
CA ILE A 99 14.38 -1.67 -15.26
C ILE A 99 14.96 -0.28 -15.54
N CYS A 100 16.24 -0.08 -15.22
CA CYS A 100 16.98 1.04 -15.76
C CYS A 100 17.59 0.63 -17.11
N PRO A 101 17.23 1.28 -18.23
CA PRO A 101 17.65 0.85 -19.56
C PRO A 101 19.06 1.30 -19.95
N ILE A 102 19.72 2.09 -19.11
CA ILE A 102 21.10 2.51 -19.31
C ILE A 102 22.01 1.30 -19.27
N ALA A 103 22.99 1.25 -20.18
CA ALA A 103 23.86 0.10 -20.38
C ALA A 103 24.44 -0.40 -19.03
N PHE A 104 24.37 -1.71 -18.82
CA PHE A 104 24.81 -2.42 -17.61
C PHE A 104 24.05 -2.10 -16.31
N HIS A 105 23.14 -1.12 -16.25
CA HIS A 105 22.47 -0.76 -15.00
C HIS A 105 21.50 -1.85 -14.53
N CYS A 106 20.63 -2.37 -15.40
CA CYS A 106 19.75 -3.48 -15.05
C CYS A 106 20.52 -4.73 -14.62
N ALA A 107 21.63 -5.06 -15.31
CA ALA A 107 22.47 -6.20 -14.99
C ALA A 107 23.19 -6.05 -13.63
N GLN A 108 23.36 -4.82 -13.16
CA GLN A 108 23.83 -4.50 -11.81
C GLN A 108 22.67 -4.31 -10.83
N GLU A 109 21.57 -5.05 -11.03
CA GLU A 109 20.40 -5.12 -10.17
C GLU A 109 19.62 -3.80 -10.01
N MET A 110 19.78 -2.84 -10.92
CA MET A 110 18.91 -1.66 -11.01
C MET A 110 17.60 -2.00 -11.72
N LYS A 111 16.83 -2.87 -11.08
CA LYS A 111 15.56 -3.42 -11.56
C LYS A 111 14.64 -3.69 -10.37
N LEU A 112 13.33 -3.61 -10.60
CA LEU A 112 12.30 -3.80 -9.58
C LEU A 112 11.14 -4.62 -10.15
N ALA A 113 10.69 -5.61 -9.39
CA ALA A 113 9.45 -6.33 -9.65
C ALA A 113 8.44 -6.03 -8.53
N VAL A 114 7.21 -5.66 -8.88
CA VAL A 114 6.16 -5.29 -7.93
C VAL A 114 4.94 -6.15 -8.18
N ALA A 115 4.59 -7.00 -7.20
CA ALA A 115 3.36 -7.79 -7.23
C ALA A 115 2.16 -6.92 -6.78
N VAL A 116 1.21 -6.72 -7.69
CA VAL A 116 0.04 -5.86 -7.50
C VAL A 116 -1.21 -6.72 -7.27
N SER A 117 -1.85 -6.48 -6.13
CA SER A 117 -3.10 -7.14 -5.74
C SER A 117 -4.32 -6.33 -6.18
N ALA A 118 -5.47 -7.00 -6.29
CA ALA A 118 -6.73 -6.30 -6.50
C ALA A 118 -7.08 -5.47 -5.27
N THR A 119 -7.61 -4.28 -5.49
CA THR A 119 -8.15 -3.44 -4.43
C THR A 119 -9.49 -4.02 -3.99
N SER A 120 -9.60 -4.50 -2.75
CA SER A 120 -10.90 -4.97 -2.23
C SER A 120 -11.79 -3.76 -1.99
N SER A 121 -12.81 -3.59 -2.82
CA SER A 121 -13.84 -2.56 -2.65
C SER A 121 -15.00 -3.00 -1.77
N THR A 122 -14.91 -4.17 -1.12
CA THR A 122 -16.01 -4.69 -0.30
C THR A 122 -15.85 -4.23 1.14
N PRO A 123 -16.84 -3.54 1.75
CA PRO A 123 -16.88 -3.37 3.19
C PRO A 123 -16.88 -4.76 3.83
N GLU A 124 -15.83 -5.11 4.57
CA GLU A 124 -15.84 -6.35 5.35
C GLU A 124 -16.97 -6.27 6.38
N THR A 125 -18.06 -6.99 6.12
CA THR A 125 -19.00 -7.36 7.18
C THR A 125 -18.22 -8.21 8.19
N PRO A 126 -18.22 -7.87 9.49
CA PRO A 126 -17.58 -8.71 10.50
C PRO A 126 -18.21 -10.09 10.45
N THR A 127 -17.46 -11.09 9.98
CA THR A 127 -17.88 -12.49 10.09
C THR A 127 -17.59 -12.91 11.52
N THR A 128 -18.65 -13.05 12.30
CA THR A 128 -18.63 -13.68 13.62
C THR A 128 -17.98 -15.07 13.50
N PRO A 129 -17.06 -15.44 14.41
CA PRO A 129 -16.48 -16.78 14.40
C PRO A 129 -17.58 -17.78 14.81
N SER A 130 -18.11 -18.53 13.84
CA SER A 130 -19.05 -19.61 14.11
C SER A 130 -18.31 -20.73 14.83
N SER A 131 -18.57 -20.85 16.13
CA SER A 131 -18.04 -21.89 17.00
C SER A 131 -18.98 -23.10 16.92
N SER A 132 -18.49 -24.25 16.46
CA SER A 132 -19.09 -25.55 16.76
C SER A 132 -18.03 -26.63 17.08
N LYS A 133 -18.35 -27.40 18.12
CA LYS A 133 -17.52 -28.20 19.06
C LYS A 133 -16.78 -29.46 18.50
N PRO A 134 -15.91 -30.10 19.33
CA PRO A 134 -14.80 -30.99 18.93
C PRO A 134 -15.07 -32.50 19.09
N PRO A 135 -14.05 -33.35 18.86
CA PRO A 135 -13.83 -34.53 19.68
C PRO A 135 -12.45 -34.56 20.39
N SER A 136 -12.46 -35.15 21.59
CA SER A 136 -11.34 -35.39 22.51
C SER A 136 -10.20 -36.24 21.95
N SER A 137 -8.98 -35.97 22.41
CA SER A 137 -8.10 -37.02 22.94
C SER A 137 -7.08 -36.44 23.94
N THR A 138 -6.72 -37.28 24.89
CA THR A 138 -6.14 -37.02 26.21
C THR A 138 -4.62 -37.09 26.19
N GLY A 139 -3.91 -36.26 26.98
CA GLY A 139 -2.50 -36.49 27.35
C GLY A 139 -1.68 -35.24 27.75
N THR A 140 -1.69 -34.89 29.04
CA THR A 140 -0.75 -33.97 29.74
C THR A 140 0.45 -34.82 30.29
N PRO A 141 1.59 -34.30 30.83
CA PRO A 141 1.89 -32.91 31.23
C PRO A 141 3.31 -32.31 30.98
N SER A 142 3.32 -30.96 30.95
CA SER A 142 4.27 -29.93 31.44
C SER A 142 5.80 -30.13 31.50
N THR A 143 6.56 -29.14 30.98
CA THR A 143 7.62 -28.42 31.75
C THR A 143 7.96 -27.02 31.16
N THR A 144 8.55 -26.17 32.02
CA THR A 144 8.54 -24.70 32.12
C THR A 144 9.78 -23.98 31.51
N THR A 145 9.72 -22.63 31.46
CA THR A 145 10.77 -21.55 31.42
C THR A 145 10.95 -20.86 30.05
N THR A 146 10.59 -19.57 29.82
CA THR A 146 10.94 -18.25 30.42
C THR A 146 12.23 -17.64 29.84
N MET A 147 12.12 -16.68 28.89
CA MET A 147 12.54 -15.27 29.04
C MET A 147 12.50 -14.49 27.70
N SER A 148 11.95 -13.28 27.78
CA SER A 148 11.90 -12.20 26.80
C SER A 148 13.19 -11.36 26.86
N PRO A 149 13.51 -10.61 25.79
CA PRO A 149 13.65 -9.17 26.03
C PRO A 149 12.97 -8.28 24.96
N SER A 150 12.47 -7.13 25.43
CA SER A 150 11.85 -6.04 24.67
C SER A 150 12.83 -5.28 23.76
N PRO A 151 12.37 -4.70 22.64
CA PRO A 151 13.07 -3.63 21.92
C PRO A 151 12.65 -2.20 22.40
N PRO A 152 13.51 -1.19 22.23
CA PRO A 152 13.29 0.16 22.74
C PRO A 152 12.33 1.00 21.88
N SER A 153 11.53 1.84 22.56
CA SER A 153 10.74 2.92 21.96
C SER A 153 11.62 4.05 21.43
N VAL A 154 11.30 4.58 20.24
CA VAL A 154 11.43 6.02 19.95
C VAL A 154 10.50 6.49 18.82
N ALA A 155 9.70 7.49 19.19
CA ALA A 155 9.21 8.65 18.41
C ALA A 155 8.30 8.42 17.18
N ALA A 156 6.98 8.44 17.44
CA ALA A 156 5.97 8.82 16.46
C ALA A 156 6.03 10.34 16.23
N GLY A 157 6.37 10.74 15.00
CA GLY A 157 6.23 12.11 14.53
C GLY A 157 4.76 12.41 14.20
N ASN A 158 4.28 13.54 14.73
CA ASN A 158 2.91 14.03 14.68
C ASN A 158 2.25 13.95 13.29
N LEU A 159 1.13 13.24 13.20
CA LEU A 159 0.13 13.42 12.16
C LEU A 159 -0.90 14.44 12.62
N CYS A 160 -1.01 15.51 11.84
CA CYS A 160 -1.98 16.58 11.94
C CYS A 160 -3.42 16.02 11.98
N ASN A 161 -4.10 16.25 13.10
CA ASN A 161 -5.47 15.84 13.35
C ASN A 161 -6.46 16.75 12.59
N ILE A 162 -6.96 16.29 11.44
CA ILE A 162 -7.95 17.02 10.62
C ILE A 162 -9.41 16.74 11.01
N ASN A 163 -9.66 16.07 12.14
CA ASN A 163 -11.04 15.75 12.60
C ASN A 163 -11.87 16.97 13.01
N ALA A 164 -11.33 18.19 12.99
CA ALA A 164 -12.06 19.40 13.40
C ALA A 164 -12.88 20.06 12.27
N VAL A 165 -12.58 19.81 10.98
CA VAL A 165 -13.23 20.56 9.89
C VAL A 165 -14.57 19.93 9.46
N VAL A 166 -14.72 18.61 9.59
CA VAL A 166 -15.94 17.90 9.13
C VAL A 166 -17.07 17.98 10.16
N LEU A 167 -16.75 18.10 11.45
CA LEU A 167 -17.78 18.27 12.51
C LEU A 167 -18.35 19.70 12.55
N GLY A 168 -17.58 20.71 12.12
CA GLY A 168 -18.02 22.11 12.16
C GLY A 168 -19.11 22.44 11.15
N LEU A 169 -18.98 21.97 9.89
CA LEU A 169 -19.97 22.26 8.83
C LEU A 169 -21.27 21.46 8.98
N GLY A 170 -21.22 20.26 9.57
CA GLY A 170 -22.40 19.42 9.81
C GLY A 170 -23.29 19.95 10.93
N VAL A 171 -22.71 20.42 12.05
CA VAL A 171 -23.46 21.03 13.15
C VAL A 171 -24.02 22.40 12.75
N PHE A 172 -23.31 23.14 11.89
CA PHE A 172 -23.78 24.43 11.37
C PHE A 172 -24.99 24.28 10.43
N LEU A 173 -25.02 23.25 9.57
CA LEU A 173 -26.19 22.97 8.72
C LEU A 173 -27.42 22.50 9.53
N LEU A 174 -27.20 21.77 10.63
CA LEU A 174 -28.28 21.37 11.56
C LEU A 174 -28.89 22.58 12.29
N TYR A 175 -28.08 23.58 12.66
CA TYR A 175 -28.58 24.80 13.29
C TYR A 175 -29.37 25.71 12.33
N VAL A 176 -29.00 25.77 11.05
CA VAL A 176 -29.69 26.60 10.04
C VAL A 176 -31.04 26.00 9.61
N LEU A 177 -31.23 24.68 9.75
CA LEU A 177 -32.50 24.01 9.42
C LEU A 177 -33.48 23.94 10.61
N MET A 178 -33.04 24.30 11.82
CA MET A 178 -33.85 24.32 13.04
C MET A 178 -34.15 25.75 13.55
N GLY A 179 -33.81 26.77 12.77
CA GLY A 179 -34.10 28.18 13.03
C GLY A 179 -35.19 28.72 12.12
#